data_AF-A0A8H7GV48-F1
#
_entry.id   AF-A0A8H7GV48-F1
#
_cell.length_a   1.000
_cell.length_b   1.000
_cell.length_c   1.000
_cell.angle_alpha   90.00
_cell.angle_beta   90.00
_cell.angle_gamma   90.00
#
_symmetry.space_group_name_H-M   'P 1'
#
loop_
_entity.id
_entity.type
_entity.pdbx_description
1 polymer ?
#
loop_
_entity_poly.entity_id
_entity_poly.type
_entity_poly.pdbx_seq_one_letter_code
_entity_poly.pdbx_strand_id
1 'polypeptide(L)'
;MDLLQNFTFFAPYNFNGYPALKGLVRLLLPLFNGAAEGTNIKHIVEFSHNLLGPKLPDILTRYVVSTQISLFGDYPVSSDLAPSILFTVLFGVAGLIHLLIFCINLSRGHYFWISFVWAFNCALKLIGFALRAVWSQDVTKVAVGLTSEVFLIIPSIIFVSFDLILAQRLFTWRHPVGGSRTLFWAIMISMYVVVCFLIAITVMASFIPYLHFLSEKAWQSWRKVNMATGVLIILYSLTSMSLIGLSYLFPPTAKDENLYTYQPWWIESFNTFYFVQPGAAKKAEETFMKRNHNHRHAIRVIAATRHHSNMVEGLSNRRGSLSHNYSMGLIIITTVLIFIESMGRCIVLFQNNIQRNTTGAGNRVFMYICWGAFELIINILYIVGRVDLRFYRPDRLPQKVRAIITAEQSFYPSENEEELSSGGLFTSASAKSYANAPESPPYPTDDFFSEKRDFFNDGHEKDDDNISDFHF
;
A
#
# COMPACT_ATOMS: atom_id res chain seq x y z
N MET A 1 39.66 -19.46 -20.99
CA MET A 1 38.28 -19.35 -21.50
C MET A 1 37.36 -20.42 -20.91
N ASP A 2 37.89 -21.42 -20.18
CA ASP A 2 37.13 -22.53 -19.57
C ASP A 2 36.64 -22.31 -18.13
N LEU A 3 36.93 -21.16 -17.50
CA LEU A 3 36.47 -20.86 -16.12
C LEU A 3 35.09 -20.20 -16.04
N LEU A 4 34.51 -19.80 -17.18
CA LEU A 4 33.19 -19.16 -17.25
C LEU A 4 32.04 -20.14 -17.54
N GLN A 5 32.33 -21.39 -17.94
CA GLN A 5 31.29 -22.42 -18.14
C GLN A 5 30.74 -23.01 -16.84
N ASN A 6 31.47 -22.88 -15.71
CA ASN A 6 31.03 -23.43 -14.42
C ASN A 6 30.02 -22.53 -13.68
N PHE A 7 29.70 -21.34 -14.18
CA PHE A 7 28.75 -20.40 -13.55
C PHE A 7 27.45 -20.21 -14.32
N THR A 8 27.29 -20.83 -15.48
CA THR A 8 26.03 -20.76 -16.24
C THR A 8 25.15 -21.96 -15.92
N PHE A 9 24.37 -21.86 -14.84
CA PHE A 9 23.20 -22.72 -14.58
C PHE A 9 22.04 -22.44 -15.58
N PHE A 10 22.32 -21.69 -16.65
CA PHE A 10 21.40 -21.33 -17.74
C PHE A 10 21.38 -22.34 -18.88
N ALA A 11 22.22 -23.38 -18.88
CA ALA A 11 22.04 -24.46 -19.83
C ALA A 11 20.82 -25.29 -19.38
N PRO A 12 19.68 -25.28 -20.11
CA PRO A 12 18.62 -26.23 -19.83
C PRO A 12 19.26 -27.61 -19.84
N TYR A 13 19.13 -28.37 -18.75
CA TYR A 13 19.57 -29.76 -18.75
C TYR A 13 18.97 -30.40 -19.98
N ASN A 14 19.81 -30.88 -20.91
CA ASN A 14 19.33 -31.47 -22.15
C ASN A 14 18.74 -32.85 -21.84
N PHE A 15 17.51 -32.86 -21.33
CA PHE A 15 16.78 -34.08 -21.01
C PHE A 15 16.43 -34.90 -22.25
N ASN A 16 16.74 -34.42 -23.47
CA ASN A 16 16.67 -35.25 -24.68
C ASN A 16 17.63 -36.45 -24.58
N GLY A 17 18.67 -36.39 -23.74
CA GLY A 17 19.54 -37.53 -23.42
C GLY A 17 18.97 -38.54 -22.42
N TYR A 18 17.78 -38.32 -21.85
CA TYR A 18 17.17 -39.18 -20.82
C TYR A 18 15.73 -39.62 -21.20
N PRO A 19 15.54 -40.30 -22.35
CA PRO A 19 14.21 -40.69 -22.81
C PRO A 19 13.50 -41.66 -21.86
N ALA A 20 14.25 -42.52 -21.16
CA ALA A 20 13.71 -43.45 -20.17
C ALA A 20 13.10 -42.72 -18.96
N LEU A 21 13.77 -41.67 -18.45
CA LEU A 21 13.26 -40.85 -17.35
C LEU A 21 11.97 -40.13 -17.75
N LYS A 22 11.95 -39.54 -18.95
CA LYS A 22 10.77 -38.90 -19.53
C LYS A 22 9.61 -39.89 -19.69
N GLY A 23 9.90 -41.10 -20.18
CA GLY A 23 8.93 -42.19 -20.28
C GLY A 23 8.36 -42.57 -18.91
N LEU A 24 9.23 -42.74 -17.91
CA LEU A 24 8.84 -43.07 -16.54
C LEU A 24 7.88 -42.05 -15.94
N VAL A 25 8.20 -40.75 -16.02
CA VAL A 25 7.32 -39.70 -15.47
C VAL A 25 6.00 -39.63 -16.25
N ARG A 26 6.03 -39.82 -17.57
CA ARG A 26 4.81 -39.85 -18.39
C ARG A 26 3.92 -41.06 -18.12
N LEU A 27 4.48 -42.19 -17.72
CA LEU A 27 3.69 -43.36 -17.30
C LEU A 27 2.86 -43.10 -16.03
N LEU A 28 3.23 -42.08 -15.24
CA LEU A 28 2.42 -41.66 -14.08
C LEU A 28 1.18 -40.88 -14.48
N LEU A 29 1.18 -40.17 -15.62
CA LEU A 29 0.05 -39.31 -16.03
C LEU A 29 -1.26 -40.11 -16.25
N PRO A 30 -1.26 -41.29 -16.91
CA PRO A 30 -2.44 -42.14 -16.99
C PRO A 30 -3.01 -42.58 -15.64
N LEU A 31 -2.16 -42.78 -14.62
CA LEU A 31 -2.62 -43.13 -13.27
C LEU A 31 -3.42 -41.99 -12.61
N PHE A 32 -3.28 -40.78 -13.11
CA PHE A 32 -3.96 -39.58 -12.63
C PHE A 32 -4.93 -39.01 -13.68
N ASN A 33 -5.66 -39.89 -14.38
CA ASN A 33 -6.67 -39.54 -15.38
C ASN A 33 -6.16 -38.62 -16.52
N GLY A 34 -4.87 -38.72 -16.88
CA GLY A 34 -4.29 -37.89 -17.93
C GLY A 34 -4.18 -36.41 -17.57
N ALA A 35 -3.91 -36.10 -16.30
CA ALA A 35 -3.67 -34.74 -15.84
C ALA A 35 -2.57 -34.02 -16.64
N ALA A 36 -2.65 -32.69 -16.72
CA ALA A 36 -1.66 -31.86 -17.38
C ALA A 36 -0.28 -32.00 -16.70
N GLU A 37 0.77 -32.01 -17.51
CA GLU A 37 2.16 -32.09 -17.03
C GLU A 37 2.48 -30.85 -16.17
N GLY A 38 3.14 -31.05 -15.03
CA GLY A 38 3.46 -29.96 -14.10
C GLY A 38 2.34 -29.57 -13.14
N THR A 39 1.27 -30.36 -13.03
CA THR A 39 0.19 -30.16 -12.04
C THR A 39 0.30 -31.14 -10.86
N ASN A 40 -0.24 -30.74 -9.71
CA ASN A 40 -0.21 -31.49 -8.44
C ASN A 40 1.19 -32.02 -8.03
N ILE A 41 2.21 -31.18 -8.11
CA ILE A 41 3.57 -31.58 -7.75
C ILE A 41 3.66 -32.09 -6.31
N LYS A 42 2.81 -31.59 -5.39
CA LYS A 42 2.78 -32.05 -4.01
C LYS A 42 2.51 -33.56 -3.93
N HIS A 43 1.45 -34.03 -4.58
CA HIS A 43 1.11 -35.45 -4.60
C HIS A 43 2.17 -36.28 -5.33
N ILE A 44 2.75 -35.76 -6.42
CA ILE A 44 3.82 -36.46 -7.16
C ILE A 44 5.07 -36.67 -6.28
N VAL A 45 5.46 -35.66 -5.50
CA VAL A 45 6.60 -35.75 -4.58
C VAL A 45 6.30 -36.74 -3.44
N GLU A 46 5.11 -36.68 -2.83
CA GLU A 46 4.68 -37.63 -1.79
C GLU A 46 4.68 -39.08 -2.31
N PHE A 47 4.10 -39.30 -3.49
CA PHE A 47 4.11 -40.60 -4.16
C PHE A 47 5.55 -41.08 -4.43
N SER A 48 6.42 -40.19 -4.90
CA SER A 48 7.82 -40.53 -5.19
C SER A 48 8.58 -40.91 -3.92
N HIS A 49 8.34 -40.23 -2.79
CA HIS A 49 8.95 -40.58 -1.51
C HIS A 49 8.46 -41.93 -0.97
N ASN A 50 7.17 -42.24 -1.15
CA ASN A 50 6.62 -43.53 -0.77
C ASN A 50 7.21 -44.68 -1.61
N LEU A 51 7.55 -44.42 -2.87
CA LEU A 51 8.07 -45.43 -3.79
C LEU A 51 9.60 -45.61 -3.71
N LEU A 52 10.34 -44.51 -3.65
CA LEU A 52 11.80 -44.47 -3.79
C LEU A 52 12.53 -44.18 -2.47
N GLY A 53 11.78 -43.87 -1.41
CA GLY A 53 12.31 -43.50 -0.10
C GLY A 53 12.54 -41.99 0.08
N PRO A 54 13.13 -41.59 1.21
CA PRO A 54 13.21 -40.18 1.62
C PRO A 54 14.17 -39.34 0.76
N LYS A 55 15.14 -39.96 0.07
CA LYS A 55 16.07 -39.26 -0.81
C LYS A 55 15.76 -39.59 -2.26
N LEU A 56 15.14 -38.64 -2.95
CA LEU A 56 14.84 -38.79 -4.38
C LEU A 56 16.11 -38.57 -5.21
N PRO A 57 16.30 -39.30 -6.33
CA PRO A 57 17.42 -39.07 -7.23
C PRO A 57 17.43 -37.64 -7.81
N ASP A 58 18.55 -36.93 -7.73
CA ASP A 58 18.69 -35.55 -8.20
C ASP A 58 18.22 -35.34 -9.65
N ILE A 59 18.50 -36.30 -10.54
CA ILE A 59 18.10 -36.21 -11.95
C ILE A 59 16.58 -36.23 -12.12
N LEU A 60 15.86 -37.00 -11.29
CA LEU A 60 14.40 -37.05 -11.28
C LEU A 60 13.85 -35.72 -10.78
N THR A 61 14.37 -35.22 -9.65
CA THR A 61 13.97 -33.93 -9.08
C THR A 61 14.17 -32.79 -10.07
N ARG A 62 15.35 -32.71 -10.72
CA ARG A 62 15.64 -31.69 -11.74
C ARG A 62 14.72 -31.80 -12.95
N TYR A 63 14.44 -33.02 -13.43
CA TYR A 63 13.51 -33.21 -14.54
C TYR A 63 12.10 -32.70 -14.18
N VAL A 64 11.58 -33.08 -13.01
CA VAL A 64 10.23 -32.71 -12.60
C VAL A 64 10.11 -31.21 -12.31
N VAL A 65 11.13 -30.57 -11.72
CA VAL A 65 11.18 -29.11 -11.58
C VAL A 65 11.16 -28.43 -12.95
N SER A 66 11.89 -28.98 -13.93
CA SER A 66 11.97 -28.41 -15.28
C SER A 66 10.64 -28.41 -16.05
N THR A 67 9.68 -29.24 -15.65
CA THR A 67 8.34 -29.33 -16.23
C THR A 67 7.30 -28.47 -15.51
N GLN A 68 7.66 -27.87 -14.37
CA GLN A 68 6.78 -26.94 -13.67
C GLN A 68 6.68 -25.61 -14.41
N ILE A 69 5.71 -24.78 -14.02
CA ILE A 69 5.57 -23.41 -14.52
C ILE A 69 6.79 -22.58 -14.05
N SER A 70 7.31 -21.72 -14.93
CA SER A 70 8.37 -20.78 -14.57
C SER A 70 7.88 -19.81 -13.49
N LEU A 71 8.67 -19.66 -12.43
CA LEU A 71 8.42 -18.69 -11.37
C LEU A 71 9.18 -17.39 -11.62
N PHE A 72 8.65 -16.27 -11.10
CA PHE A 72 9.43 -15.04 -11.03
C PHE A 72 10.49 -15.22 -9.93
N GLY A 73 11.76 -15.30 -10.34
CA GLY A 73 12.85 -15.61 -9.43
C GLY A 73 13.18 -17.08 -9.32
N ASP A 74 12.67 -17.95 -10.20
CA ASP A 74 13.04 -19.36 -10.32
C ASP A 74 12.85 -20.20 -9.03
N TYR A 75 12.94 -21.52 -9.19
CA TYR A 75 13.11 -22.45 -8.10
C TYR A 75 14.50 -22.25 -7.47
N PRO A 76 14.59 -22.17 -6.12
CA PRO A 76 15.85 -21.90 -5.46
C PRO A 76 16.79 -23.10 -5.55
N VAL A 77 18.09 -22.82 -5.61
CA VAL A 77 19.17 -23.82 -5.50
C VAL A 77 20.08 -23.46 -4.34
N SER A 78 21.08 -24.28 -4.03
CA SER A 78 21.98 -24.04 -2.89
C SER A 78 22.63 -22.65 -2.85
N SER A 79 22.85 -22.00 -4.01
CA SER A 79 23.37 -20.62 -4.07
C SER A 79 22.38 -19.55 -3.58
N ASP A 80 21.08 -19.86 -3.51
CA ASP A 80 20.04 -18.96 -2.97
C ASP A 80 20.08 -18.85 -1.43
N LEU A 81 20.77 -19.78 -0.76
CA LEU A 81 20.81 -19.82 0.71
C LEU A 81 21.34 -18.52 1.31
N ALA A 82 22.51 -18.08 0.86
CA ALA A 82 23.16 -16.86 1.35
C ALA A 82 22.34 -15.58 1.09
N PRO A 83 21.90 -15.27 -0.15
CA PRO A 83 21.10 -14.08 -0.39
C PRO A 83 19.74 -14.13 0.32
N SER A 84 19.10 -15.30 0.43
CA SER A 84 17.85 -15.44 1.19
C SER A 84 18.04 -15.08 2.67
N ILE A 85 19.08 -15.62 3.33
CA ILE A 85 19.39 -15.29 4.73
C ILE A 85 19.69 -13.78 4.88
N LEU A 86 20.45 -13.20 3.95
CA LEU A 86 20.75 -11.77 3.97
C LEU A 86 19.46 -10.93 3.98
N PHE A 87 18.54 -11.18 3.04
CA PHE A 87 17.28 -10.44 2.99
C PHE A 87 16.38 -10.73 4.19
N THR A 88 16.35 -11.96 4.72
CA THR A 88 15.66 -12.28 5.98
C THR A 88 16.14 -11.36 7.11
N VAL A 89 17.46 -11.20 7.28
CA VAL A 89 18.03 -10.34 8.32
C VAL A 89 17.72 -8.87 8.06
N LEU A 90 17.88 -8.39 6.82
CA LEU A 90 17.65 -6.99 6.47
C LEU A 90 16.18 -6.57 6.68
N PHE A 91 15.22 -7.38 6.23
CA PHE A 91 13.79 -7.12 6.49
C PHE A 91 13.44 -7.27 7.96
N GLY A 92 14.09 -8.17 8.70
CA GLY A 92 13.94 -8.26 10.15
C GLY A 92 14.38 -7.00 10.87
N VAL A 93 15.54 -6.45 10.53
CA VAL A 93 16.02 -5.18 11.09
C VAL A 93 15.10 -4.02 10.71
N ALA A 94 14.70 -3.90 9.44
CA ALA A 94 13.78 -2.86 9.01
C ALA A 94 12.41 -2.95 9.73
N GLY A 95 11.88 -4.16 9.87
CA GLY A 95 10.64 -4.42 10.61
C GLY A 95 10.74 -4.06 12.09
N LEU A 96 11.86 -4.39 12.74
CA LEU A 96 12.13 -4.00 14.12
C LEU A 96 12.19 -2.48 14.26
N ILE A 97 12.84 -1.75 13.34
CA ILE A 97 12.89 -0.29 13.38
C ILE A 97 11.50 0.32 13.25
N HIS A 98 10.68 -0.15 12.29
CA HIS A 98 9.29 0.28 12.16
C HIS A 98 8.46 0.03 13.43
N LEU A 99 8.62 -1.15 14.03
CA LEU A 99 7.93 -1.52 15.25
C LEU A 99 8.38 -0.66 16.43
N LEU A 100 9.69 -0.40 16.59
CA LEU A 100 10.23 0.47 17.62
C LEU A 100 9.68 1.90 17.48
N ILE A 101 9.67 2.46 16.27
CA ILE A 101 9.08 3.77 16.00
C ILE A 101 7.61 3.78 16.42
N PHE A 102 6.85 2.74 16.05
CA PHE A 102 5.44 2.62 16.44
C PHE A 102 5.27 2.53 17.97
N CYS A 103 6.01 1.68 18.66
CA CYS A 103 5.94 1.52 20.11
C CYS A 103 6.28 2.81 20.85
N ILE A 104 7.30 3.54 20.40
CA ILE A 104 7.70 4.83 20.98
C ILE A 104 6.60 5.90 20.78
N ASN A 105 5.97 5.94 19.61
CA ASN A 105 4.86 6.86 19.36
C ASN A 105 3.62 6.48 20.20
N LEU A 106 3.32 5.18 20.29
CA LEU A 106 2.21 4.65 21.07
C LEU A 106 2.39 4.96 22.56
N SER A 107 3.59 4.77 23.12
CA SER A 107 3.89 5.10 24.53
C SER A 107 3.77 6.59 24.83
N ARG A 108 3.82 7.45 23.80
CA ARG A 108 3.62 8.90 23.88
C ARG A 108 2.17 9.33 23.60
N GLY A 109 1.27 8.38 23.35
CA GLY A 109 -0.15 8.62 23.09
C GLY A 109 -0.49 8.96 21.64
N HIS A 110 0.36 8.60 20.67
CA HIS A 110 0.17 8.88 19.24
C HIS A 110 0.00 7.59 18.44
N TYR A 111 -1.13 7.45 17.75
CA TYR A 111 -1.50 6.24 17.00
C TYR A 111 -1.13 6.33 15.52
N PHE A 112 0.16 6.23 15.20
CA PHE A 112 0.63 6.23 13.81
C PHE A 112 0.65 4.82 13.22
N TRP A 113 -0.54 4.30 12.91
CA TRP A 113 -0.75 2.92 12.42
C TRP A 113 0.05 2.54 11.17
N ILE A 114 0.44 3.52 10.35
CA ILE A 114 1.26 3.29 9.15
C ILE A 114 2.57 2.57 9.49
N SER A 115 3.27 2.97 10.57
CA SER A 115 4.52 2.29 10.98
C SER A 115 4.29 0.83 11.38
N PHE A 116 3.16 0.53 12.02
CA PHE A 116 2.81 -0.84 12.38
C PHE A 116 2.58 -1.70 11.12
N VAL A 117 1.90 -1.16 10.11
CA VAL A 117 1.69 -1.89 8.86
C VAL A 117 3.00 -2.14 8.13
N TRP A 118 3.95 -1.20 8.14
CA TRP A 118 5.28 -1.44 7.56
C TRP A 118 6.09 -2.49 8.32
N ALA A 119 5.98 -2.53 9.64
CA ALA A 119 6.56 -3.60 10.44
C ALA A 119 5.95 -4.97 10.06
N PHE A 120 4.62 -5.02 9.91
CA PHE A 120 3.93 -6.23 9.45
C PHE A 120 4.38 -6.63 8.03
N ASN A 121 4.49 -5.69 7.10
CA ASN A 121 4.94 -5.95 5.73
C ASN A 121 6.37 -6.51 5.70
N CYS A 122 7.27 -5.96 6.51
CA CYS A 122 8.62 -6.48 6.70
C CYS A 122 8.62 -7.90 7.29
N ALA A 123 7.73 -8.20 8.24
CA ALA A 123 7.61 -9.53 8.82
C ALA A 123 7.18 -10.58 7.77
N LEU A 124 6.27 -10.22 6.86
CA LEU A 124 5.91 -11.08 5.73
C LEU A 124 7.14 -11.38 4.85
N LYS A 125 7.94 -10.37 4.50
CA LYS A 125 9.17 -10.57 3.72
C LYS A 125 10.22 -11.39 4.44
N LEU A 126 10.40 -11.18 5.74
CA LEU A 126 11.27 -11.99 6.59
C LEU A 126 10.89 -13.47 6.47
N ILE A 127 9.60 -13.79 6.66
CA ILE A 127 9.08 -15.16 6.55
C ILE A 127 9.29 -15.70 5.14
N GLY A 128 8.95 -14.93 4.11
CA GLY A 128 9.12 -15.31 2.71
C GLY A 128 10.57 -15.71 2.39
N PHE A 129 11.54 -14.84 2.68
CA PHE A 129 12.95 -15.15 2.44
C PHE A 129 13.49 -16.28 3.34
N ALA A 130 13.02 -16.38 4.59
CA ALA A 130 13.43 -17.47 5.48
C ALA A 130 12.97 -18.84 4.96
N LEU A 131 11.73 -18.92 4.48
CA LEU A 131 11.19 -20.13 3.85
C LEU A 131 11.90 -20.42 2.52
N ARG A 132 12.25 -19.40 1.73
CA ARG A 132 13.05 -19.56 0.52
C ARG A 132 14.45 -20.13 0.82
N ALA A 133 15.09 -19.70 1.90
CA ALA A 133 16.36 -20.24 2.37
C ALA A 133 16.24 -21.74 2.68
N VAL A 134 15.16 -22.18 3.35
CA VAL A 134 14.90 -23.60 3.62
C VAL A 134 14.62 -24.36 2.33
N TRP A 135 13.84 -23.78 1.41
CA TRP A 135 13.50 -24.39 0.12
C TRP A 135 14.73 -24.55 -0.78
N SER A 136 15.73 -23.66 -0.66
CA SER A 136 16.99 -23.72 -1.39
C SER A 136 17.85 -24.96 -1.07
N GLN A 137 17.67 -25.53 0.13
CA GLN A 137 18.37 -26.74 0.55
C GLN A 137 17.69 -28.01 0.04
N ASP A 138 16.38 -27.95 -0.18
CA ASP A 138 15.57 -29.08 -0.61
C ASP A 138 14.31 -28.62 -1.34
N VAL A 139 14.38 -28.65 -2.68
CA VAL A 139 13.30 -28.19 -3.56
C VAL A 139 12.05 -29.09 -3.46
N THR A 140 12.16 -30.29 -2.90
CA THR A 140 11.04 -31.23 -2.72
C THR A 140 10.08 -30.80 -1.62
N LYS A 141 10.46 -29.84 -0.77
CA LYS A 141 9.59 -29.22 0.24
C LYS A 141 8.58 -28.26 -0.39
N VAL A 142 7.68 -28.81 -1.21
CA VAL A 142 6.69 -28.06 -2.01
C VAL A 142 5.88 -27.08 -1.16
N ALA A 143 5.40 -27.50 0.01
CA ALA A 143 4.60 -26.63 0.88
C ALA A 143 5.41 -25.40 1.34
N VAL A 144 6.67 -25.59 1.74
CA VAL A 144 7.57 -24.49 2.15
C VAL A 144 7.80 -23.53 0.99
N GLY A 145 8.02 -24.07 -0.22
CA GLY A 145 8.20 -23.25 -1.43
C GLY A 145 6.97 -22.43 -1.80
N LEU A 146 5.78 -23.04 -1.82
CA LEU A 146 4.55 -22.31 -2.14
C LEU A 146 4.24 -21.22 -1.11
N THR A 147 4.45 -21.53 0.19
CA THR A 147 4.27 -20.55 1.25
C THR A 147 5.28 -19.40 1.11
N SER A 148 6.56 -19.70 0.80
CA SER A 148 7.59 -18.72 0.50
C SER A 148 7.15 -17.74 -0.60
N GLU A 149 6.70 -18.26 -1.76
CA GLU A 149 6.27 -17.44 -2.90
C GLU A 149 5.15 -16.46 -2.51
N VAL A 150 4.17 -16.93 -1.74
CA VAL A 150 3.05 -16.07 -1.33
C VAL A 150 3.48 -14.97 -0.37
N PHE A 151 4.34 -15.29 0.60
CA PHE A 151 4.91 -14.28 1.50
C PHE A 151 5.86 -13.31 0.79
N LEU A 152 6.40 -13.66 -0.39
CA LEU A 152 7.19 -12.76 -1.22
C LEU A 152 6.31 -11.89 -2.14
N ILE A 153 5.17 -12.38 -2.62
CA ILE A 153 4.26 -11.66 -3.54
C ILE A 153 3.33 -10.69 -2.81
N ILE A 154 2.73 -11.09 -1.68
CA ILE A 154 1.73 -10.28 -0.98
C ILE A 154 2.27 -8.89 -0.56
N PRO A 155 3.49 -8.78 0.01
CA PRO A 155 4.00 -7.49 0.47
C PRO A 155 4.16 -6.45 -0.65
N SER A 156 4.50 -6.92 -1.85
CA SER A 156 4.59 -6.10 -3.05
C SER A 156 3.24 -5.46 -3.38
N ILE A 157 2.16 -6.24 -3.29
CA ILE A 157 0.80 -5.74 -3.54
C ILE A 157 0.39 -4.76 -2.42
N ILE A 158 0.76 -5.03 -1.17
CA ILE A 158 0.53 -4.09 -0.05
C ILE A 158 1.22 -2.75 -0.32
N PHE A 159 2.47 -2.74 -0.80
CA PHE A 159 3.16 -1.49 -1.14
C PHE A 159 2.37 -0.68 -2.16
N VAL A 160 1.86 -1.32 -3.22
CA VAL A 160 1.03 -0.63 -4.22
C VAL A 160 -0.20 0.04 -3.56
N SER A 161 -0.92 -0.70 -2.71
CA SER A 161 -2.12 -0.19 -2.04
C SER A 161 -1.81 0.98 -1.11
N PHE A 162 -0.71 0.92 -0.40
CA PHE A 162 -0.33 1.99 0.50
C PHE A 162 0.14 3.24 -0.24
N ASP A 163 0.90 3.12 -1.33
CA ASP A 163 1.24 4.28 -2.17
C ASP A 163 -0.03 5.01 -2.63
N LEU A 164 -1.10 4.28 -2.95
CA LEU A 164 -2.39 4.87 -3.29
C LEU A 164 -3.04 5.58 -2.08
N ILE A 165 -2.98 5.00 -0.88
CA ILE A 165 -3.44 5.64 0.36
C ILE A 165 -2.65 6.93 0.63
N LEU A 166 -1.33 6.92 0.45
CA LEU A 166 -0.48 8.09 0.64
C LEU A 166 -0.80 9.18 -0.40
N ALA A 167 -0.98 8.79 -1.66
CA ALA A 167 -1.41 9.67 -2.74
C ALA A 167 -2.80 10.28 -2.46
N GLN A 168 -3.75 9.50 -1.95
CA GLN A 168 -5.08 9.99 -1.54
C GLN A 168 -4.96 11.07 -0.46
N ARG A 169 -4.10 10.86 0.53
CA ARG A 169 -3.88 11.83 1.61
C ARG A 169 -3.26 13.12 1.09
N LEU A 170 -2.34 13.04 0.14
CA LEU A 170 -1.76 14.22 -0.52
C LEU A 170 -2.79 14.94 -1.40
N PHE A 171 -3.58 14.21 -2.18
CA PHE A 171 -4.65 14.76 -2.99
C PHE A 171 -5.66 15.52 -2.13
N THR A 172 -6.13 14.91 -1.03
CA THR A 172 -7.10 15.53 -0.10
C THR A 172 -6.51 16.76 0.59
N TRP A 173 -5.20 16.81 0.80
CA TRP A 173 -4.55 18.01 1.33
C TRP A 173 -4.54 19.17 0.33
N ARG A 174 -4.30 18.88 -0.95
CA ARG A 174 -4.28 19.91 -2.00
C ARG A 174 -5.68 20.33 -2.46
N HIS A 175 -6.61 19.39 -2.47
CA HIS A 175 -8.01 19.56 -2.89
C HIS A 175 -8.96 19.07 -1.78
N PRO A 176 -9.10 19.81 -0.67
CA PRO A 176 -9.92 19.37 0.47
C PRO A 176 -11.37 19.07 0.10
N VAL A 177 -12.00 19.90 -0.75
CA VAL A 177 -13.39 19.70 -1.18
C VAL A 177 -13.49 18.46 -2.07
N GLY A 178 -12.63 18.35 -3.09
CA GLY A 178 -12.61 17.19 -3.99
C GLY A 178 -12.35 15.88 -3.25
N GLY A 179 -11.35 15.88 -2.35
CA GLY A 179 -10.97 14.73 -1.55
C GLY A 179 -11.95 14.36 -0.43
N SER A 180 -12.92 15.21 -0.10
CA SER A 180 -13.99 14.92 0.87
C SER A 180 -15.31 14.48 0.22
N ARG A 181 -15.46 14.59 -1.10
CA ARG A 181 -16.68 14.18 -1.80
C ARG A 181 -16.95 12.69 -1.66
N THR A 182 -18.23 12.34 -1.55
CA THR A 182 -18.71 10.95 -1.42
C THR A 182 -18.29 10.10 -2.61
N LEU A 183 -18.40 10.62 -3.83
CA LEU A 183 -17.97 9.93 -5.05
C LEU A 183 -16.48 9.58 -5.01
N PHE A 184 -15.62 10.51 -4.60
CA PHE A 184 -14.18 10.26 -4.48
C PHE A 184 -13.90 9.15 -3.46
N TRP A 185 -14.51 9.22 -2.28
CA TRP A 185 -14.37 8.18 -1.26
C TRP A 185 -14.91 6.82 -1.71
N ALA A 186 -16.03 6.79 -2.43
CA ALA A 186 -16.58 5.56 -2.99
C ALA A 186 -15.61 4.91 -3.99
N ILE A 187 -14.98 5.71 -4.86
CA ILE A 187 -13.95 5.23 -5.79
C ILE A 187 -12.74 4.69 -5.02
N MET A 188 -12.22 5.43 -4.03
CA MET A 188 -11.07 5.00 -3.25
C MET A 188 -11.34 3.71 -2.47
N ILE A 189 -12.50 3.59 -1.81
CA ILE A 189 -12.90 2.37 -1.10
C ILE A 189 -13.05 1.20 -2.08
N SER A 190 -13.67 1.42 -3.25
CA SER A 190 -13.80 0.40 -4.28
C SER A 190 -12.43 -0.12 -4.73
N MET A 191 -11.45 0.78 -4.93
CA MET A 191 -10.07 0.41 -5.27
C MET A 191 -9.41 -0.43 -4.17
N TYR A 192 -9.66 -0.13 -2.89
CA TYR A 192 -9.14 -0.94 -1.77
C TYR A 192 -9.82 -2.30 -1.64
N VAL A 193 -11.10 -2.41 -1.99
CA VAL A 193 -11.81 -3.69 -2.02
C VAL A 193 -11.31 -4.54 -3.20
N VAL A 194 -11.15 -3.95 -4.38
CA VAL A 194 -10.64 -4.63 -5.58
C VAL A 194 -9.27 -5.23 -5.31
N VAL A 195 -8.35 -4.51 -4.67
CA VAL A 195 -7.00 -5.06 -4.41
C VAL A 195 -7.03 -6.22 -3.41
N CYS A 196 -7.93 -6.22 -2.41
CA CYS A 196 -8.13 -7.38 -1.54
C CYS A 196 -8.57 -8.63 -2.33
N PHE A 197 -9.48 -8.47 -3.29
CA PHE A 197 -9.86 -9.55 -4.20
C PHE A 197 -8.70 -9.98 -5.11
N LEU A 198 -7.89 -9.04 -5.61
CA LEU A 198 -6.71 -9.35 -6.42
C LEU A 198 -5.69 -10.18 -5.64
N ILE A 199 -5.46 -9.88 -4.37
CA ILE A 199 -4.59 -10.68 -3.50
C ILE A 199 -5.12 -12.11 -3.39
N ALA A 200 -6.40 -12.28 -3.07
CA ALA A 200 -7.03 -13.60 -2.92
C ALA A 200 -6.92 -14.43 -4.22
N ILE A 201 -7.25 -13.84 -5.37
CA ILE A 201 -7.16 -14.50 -6.67
C ILE A 201 -5.71 -14.86 -7.03
N THR A 202 -4.76 -13.97 -6.76
CA THR A 202 -3.33 -14.20 -7.02
C THR A 202 -2.79 -15.36 -6.17
N VAL A 203 -3.19 -15.44 -4.90
CA VAL A 203 -2.84 -16.56 -4.02
C VAL A 203 -3.45 -17.85 -4.55
N MET A 204 -4.75 -17.89 -4.85
CA MET A 204 -5.40 -19.09 -5.40
C MET A 204 -4.74 -19.56 -6.69
N ALA A 205 -4.47 -18.64 -7.62
CA ALA A 205 -3.81 -18.95 -8.88
C ALA A 205 -2.36 -19.41 -8.73
N SER A 206 -1.71 -19.08 -7.60
CA SER A 206 -0.37 -19.56 -7.25
C SER A 206 -0.37 -20.92 -6.57
N PHE A 207 -1.46 -21.35 -5.92
CA PHE A 207 -1.54 -22.63 -5.20
C PHE A 207 -2.21 -23.75 -6.00
N ILE A 208 -3.34 -23.47 -6.65
CA ILE A 208 -4.22 -24.51 -7.20
C ILE A 208 -3.52 -25.42 -8.21
N PRO A 209 -2.71 -24.91 -9.17
CA PRO A 209 -1.97 -25.78 -10.10
C PRO A 209 -1.00 -26.75 -9.43
N TYR A 210 -0.45 -26.40 -8.26
CA TYR A 210 0.54 -27.23 -7.56
C TYR A 210 -0.07 -28.23 -6.57
N LEU A 211 -1.33 -28.02 -6.15
CA LEU A 211 -2.02 -28.85 -5.16
C LEU A 211 -3.06 -29.81 -5.77
N HIS A 212 -3.51 -29.55 -7.01
CA HIS A 212 -4.56 -30.33 -7.65
C HIS A 212 -4.14 -30.80 -9.03
N PHE A 213 -4.56 -32.01 -9.39
CA PHE A 213 -4.44 -32.49 -10.75
C PHE A 213 -5.47 -31.75 -11.59
N LEU A 214 -5.01 -31.10 -12.66
CA LEU A 214 -5.87 -30.31 -13.53
C LEU A 214 -5.87 -30.90 -14.93
N SER A 215 -7.01 -30.80 -15.62
CA SER A 215 -7.04 -30.99 -17.06
C SER A 215 -6.27 -29.86 -17.74
N GLU A 216 -5.77 -30.11 -18.96
CA GLU A 216 -5.05 -29.11 -19.76
C GLU A 216 -5.86 -27.80 -19.90
N LYS A 217 -7.17 -27.92 -20.12
CA LYS A 217 -8.07 -26.77 -20.22
C LYS A 217 -8.13 -25.98 -18.91
N ALA A 218 -8.24 -26.65 -17.76
CA ALA A 218 -8.28 -25.98 -16.46
C ALA A 218 -6.93 -25.32 -16.11
N TRP A 219 -5.83 -26.01 -16.39
CA TRP A 219 -4.48 -25.49 -16.20
C TRP A 219 -4.21 -24.22 -17.02
N GLN A 220 -4.62 -24.22 -18.29
CA GLN A 220 -4.53 -23.02 -19.14
C GLN A 220 -5.39 -21.86 -18.63
N SER A 221 -6.59 -22.13 -18.10
CA SER A 221 -7.43 -21.10 -17.49
C SER A 221 -6.76 -20.46 -16.28
N TRP A 222 -6.15 -21.24 -15.38
CA TRP A 222 -5.42 -20.69 -14.22
C TRP A 222 -4.21 -19.84 -14.62
N ARG A 223 -3.51 -20.22 -15.70
CA ARG A 223 -2.41 -19.41 -16.27
C ARG A 223 -2.91 -18.06 -16.79
N LYS A 224 -4.04 -18.05 -17.49
CA LYS A 224 -4.70 -16.80 -17.94
C LYS A 224 -5.16 -15.94 -16.77
N VAL A 225 -5.67 -16.54 -15.70
CA VAL A 225 -6.02 -15.81 -14.47
C VAL A 225 -4.79 -15.13 -13.87
N ASN A 226 -3.66 -15.83 -13.75
CA ASN A 226 -2.40 -15.24 -13.29
C ASN A 226 -1.92 -14.08 -14.19
N MET A 227 -2.01 -14.22 -15.51
CA MET A 227 -1.68 -13.12 -16.44
C MET A 227 -2.56 -11.90 -16.20
N ALA A 228 -3.87 -12.11 -16.03
CA ALA A 228 -4.82 -11.04 -15.77
C ALA A 228 -4.51 -10.33 -14.44
N THR A 229 -4.20 -11.05 -13.36
CA THR A 229 -3.81 -10.40 -12.10
C THR A 229 -2.50 -9.62 -12.24
N GLY A 230 -1.54 -10.11 -13.03
CA GLY A 230 -0.31 -9.37 -13.36
C GLY A 230 -0.58 -8.01 -14.01
N VAL A 231 -1.46 -7.96 -15.01
CA VAL A 231 -1.87 -6.70 -15.66
C VAL A 231 -2.58 -5.77 -14.68
N LEU A 232 -3.52 -6.30 -13.89
CA LEU A 232 -4.30 -5.50 -12.95
C LEU A 232 -3.41 -4.89 -11.86
N ILE A 233 -2.39 -5.59 -11.38
CA ILE A 233 -1.42 -5.04 -10.41
C ILE A 233 -0.61 -3.89 -11.03
N ILE A 234 -0.16 -4.02 -12.29
CA ILE A 234 0.52 -2.93 -13.00
C ILE A 234 -0.38 -1.70 -13.10
N LEU A 235 -1.62 -1.87 -13.59
CA LEU A 235 -2.58 -0.77 -13.71
C LEU A 235 -2.85 -0.12 -12.35
N TYR A 236 -3.01 -0.94 -11.32
CA TYR A 236 -3.23 -0.47 -9.96
C TYR A 236 -2.03 0.35 -9.44
N SER A 237 -0.78 -0.04 -9.76
CA SER A 237 0.40 0.74 -9.38
C SER A 237 0.47 2.13 -10.00
N LEU A 238 -0.08 2.30 -11.21
CA LEU A 238 -0.14 3.60 -11.87
C LEU A 238 -1.20 4.52 -11.25
N THR A 239 -2.15 4.01 -10.47
CA THR A 239 -3.22 4.83 -9.89
C THR A 239 -2.70 5.89 -8.92
N SER A 240 -1.67 5.56 -8.13
CA SER A 240 -1.01 6.49 -7.20
C SER A 240 -0.37 7.67 -7.94
N MET A 241 0.38 7.37 -9.01
CA MET A 241 0.99 8.39 -9.86
C MET A 241 -0.05 9.23 -10.59
N SER A 242 -1.10 8.60 -11.14
CA SER A 242 -2.21 9.30 -11.78
C SER A 242 -2.92 10.25 -10.81
N LEU A 243 -3.15 9.83 -9.57
CA LEU A 243 -3.81 10.68 -8.57
C LEU A 243 -2.94 11.88 -8.16
N ILE A 244 -1.62 11.69 -8.05
CA ILE A 244 -0.68 12.80 -7.87
C ILE A 244 -0.72 13.72 -9.09
N GLY A 245 -0.64 13.17 -10.30
CA GLY A 245 -0.70 13.94 -11.54
C GLY A 245 -1.96 14.80 -11.64
N LEU A 246 -3.12 14.21 -11.39
CA LEU A 246 -4.41 14.93 -11.35
C LEU A 246 -4.42 16.04 -10.31
N SER A 247 -3.79 15.85 -9.14
CA SER A 247 -3.73 16.89 -8.10
C SER A 247 -2.96 18.15 -8.53
N TYR A 248 -2.04 18.03 -9.49
CA TYR A 248 -1.24 19.15 -10.00
C TYR A 248 -1.74 19.68 -11.33
N LEU A 249 -2.38 18.83 -12.15
CA LEU A 249 -3.01 19.24 -13.39
C LEU A 249 -4.17 20.21 -13.12
N PHE A 250 -4.95 19.96 -12.07
CA PHE A 250 -6.02 20.84 -11.66
C PHE A 250 -5.57 21.75 -10.51
N PRO A 251 -5.61 23.09 -10.67
CA PRO A 251 -5.34 24.01 -9.58
C PRO A 251 -6.46 23.94 -8.52
N PRO A 252 -6.14 24.18 -7.23
CA PRO A 252 -7.16 24.28 -6.18
C PRO A 252 -8.20 25.33 -6.55
N THR A 253 -9.47 25.05 -6.27
CA THR A 253 -10.55 25.99 -6.56
C THR A 253 -10.67 27.05 -5.46
N ALA A 254 -11.29 28.20 -5.74
CA ALA A 254 -11.58 29.20 -4.71
C ALA A 254 -12.41 28.63 -3.53
N LYS A 255 -13.19 27.57 -3.75
CA LYS A 255 -13.89 26.84 -2.68
C LYS A 255 -12.93 26.06 -1.78
N ASP A 256 -11.86 25.51 -2.35
CA ASP A 256 -10.81 24.84 -1.58
C ASP A 256 -10.03 25.85 -0.72
N GLU A 257 -9.74 27.04 -1.25
CA GLU A 257 -8.97 28.06 -0.53
C GLU A 257 -9.72 28.67 0.66
N ASN A 258 -11.02 28.89 0.51
CA ASN A 258 -11.83 29.51 1.58
C ASN A 258 -12.20 28.53 2.71
N LEU A 259 -11.96 27.23 2.56
CA LEU A 259 -12.43 26.20 3.48
C LEU A 259 -11.46 25.94 4.64
N TYR A 260 -12.01 25.87 5.86
CA TYR A 260 -11.24 25.53 7.06
C TYR A 260 -10.81 24.05 7.07
N THR A 261 -9.51 23.83 7.26
CA THR A 261 -8.93 22.49 7.41
C THR A 261 -8.41 22.22 8.81
N TYR A 262 -8.57 20.98 9.28
CA TYR A 262 -8.01 20.46 10.54
C TYR A 262 -6.73 19.68 10.26
N GLN A 263 -5.61 20.18 10.78
CA GLN A 263 -4.29 19.60 10.60
C GLN A 263 -3.69 19.14 11.93
N PRO A 264 -2.78 18.16 11.93
CA PRO A 264 -2.04 17.79 13.14
C PRO A 264 -0.94 18.83 13.43
N TRP A 265 -1.30 19.98 14.01
CA TRP A 265 -0.34 21.06 14.29
C TRP A 265 0.70 20.72 15.36
N TRP A 266 0.45 19.68 16.17
CA TRP A 266 1.41 19.14 17.13
C TRP A 266 2.60 18.42 16.48
N ILE A 267 2.57 18.21 15.16
CA ILE A 267 3.72 17.73 14.40
C ILE A 267 4.52 18.93 13.94
N GLU A 268 5.70 19.12 14.54
CA GLU A 268 6.58 20.28 14.30
C GLU A 268 7.66 20.00 13.24
N SER A 269 8.01 18.73 13.03
CA SER A 269 9.09 18.31 12.11
C SER A 269 8.83 16.93 11.51
N PHE A 270 9.44 16.68 10.35
CA PHE A 270 9.51 15.37 9.69
C PHE A 270 10.93 14.77 9.72
N ASN A 271 11.80 15.27 10.59
CA ASN A 271 13.16 14.75 10.74
C ASN A 271 13.11 13.29 11.25
N THR A 272 14.02 12.44 10.77
CA THR A 272 14.12 11.01 11.09
C THR A 272 14.06 10.74 12.60
N PHE A 273 14.80 11.51 13.40
CA PHE A 273 14.88 11.34 14.85
C PHE A 273 13.88 12.18 15.65
N TYR A 274 13.01 12.93 14.98
CA TYR A 274 12.00 13.75 15.67
C TYR A 274 10.88 12.87 16.20
N PHE A 275 10.44 13.13 17.42
CA PHE A 275 9.23 12.53 17.95
C PHE A 275 8.34 13.58 18.59
N VAL A 276 7.04 13.40 18.42
CA VAL A 276 6.03 14.30 18.96
C VAL A 276 6.05 14.27 20.49
N GLN A 277 5.85 15.44 21.11
CA GLN A 277 5.75 15.54 22.56
C GLN A 277 4.63 14.64 23.13
N PRO A 278 4.84 14.02 24.31
CA PRO A 278 3.84 13.15 24.93
C PRO A 278 2.50 13.86 25.14
N GLY A 279 1.41 13.23 24.72
CA GLY A 279 0.04 13.74 24.90
C GLY A 279 -0.31 15.00 24.11
N ALA A 280 0.55 15.46 23.18
CA ALA A 280 0.31 16.68 22.42
C ALA A 280 -0.95 16.62 21.53
N ALA A 281 -1.27 15.45 20.98
CA ALA A 281 -2.48 15.24 20.17
C ALA A 281 -3.75 15.44 21.01
N LYS A 282 -3.77 14.89 22.24
CA LYS A 282 -4.89 15.05 23.17
C LYS A 282 -5.07 16.51 23.60
N LYS A 283 -3.97 17.19 23.94
CA LYS A 283 -4.00 18.63 24.26
C LYS A 283 -4.51 19.46 23.08
N ALA A 284 -4.06 19.16 21.87
CA ALA A 284 -4.52 19.81 20.65
C ALA A 284 -6.03 19.60 20.45
N GLU A 285 -6.52 18.37 20.60
CA GLU A 285 -7.94 18.05 20.53
C GLU A 285 -8.76 18.81 21.59
N GLU A 286 -8.32 18.81 22.85
CA GLU A 286 -8.98 19.57 23.93
C GLU A 286 -9.05 21.08 23.64
N THR A 287 -8.00 21.64 23.06
CA THR A 287 -7.97 23.06 22.67
C THR A 287 -8.94 23.33 21.52
N PHE A 288 -8.99 22.42 20.54
CA PHE A 288 -9.91 22.52 19.41
C PHE A 288 -11.36 22.44 19.84
N MET A 289 -11.67 21.59 20.82
CA MET A 289 -13.03 21.45 21.37
C MET A 289 -13.55 22.75 21.98
N LYS A 290 -12.67 23.60 22.52
CA LYS A 290 -13.04 24.91 23.09
C LYS A 290 -13.38 25.96 22.02
N ARG A 291 -13.12 25.69 20.74
CA ARG A 291 -13.36 26.65 19.65
C ARG A 291 -14.81 26.64 19.16
N ASN A 292 -15.16 27.71 18.45
CA ASN A 292 -16.47 27.96 17.86
C ASN A 292 -16.95 26.75 17.01
N HIS A 293 -18.26 26.51 16.99
CA HIS A 293 -18.91 25.36 16.37
C HIS A 293 -18.50 25.14 14.91
N ASN A 294 -18.30 26.21 14.15
CA ASN A 294 -17.90 26.16 12.73
C ASN A 294 -16.56 25.44 12.49
N HIS A 295 -15.62 25.52 13.42
CA HIS A 295 -14.33 24.82 13.27
C HIS A 295 -14.45 23.31 13.48
N ARG A 296 -15.51 22.82 14.15
CA ARG A 296 -15.69 21.39 14.48
C ARG A 296 -16.04 20.51 13.27
N HIS A 297 -16.38 21.12 12.14
CA HIS A 297 -16.66 20.46 10.86
C HIS A 297 -15.53 20.58 9.84
N ALA A 298 -14.37 21.13 10.22
CA ALA A 298 -13.24 21.31 9.32
C ALA A 298 -12.75 20.00 8.69
N ILE A 299 -12.38 20.06 7.40
CA ILE A 299 -11.90 18.90 6.65
C ILE A 299 -10.51 18.52 7.15
N ARG A 300 -10.32 17.24 7.47
CA ARG A 300 -9.09 16.72 8.05
C ARG A 300 -8.05 16.43 6.98
N VAL A 301 -6.89 17.06 7.07
CA VAL A 301 -5.78 16.92 6.11
C VAL A 301 -4.44 16.68 6.82
N ILE A 302 -3.39 16.38 6.07
CA ILE A 302 -2.04 16.13 6.61
C ILE A 302 -1.37 17.46 7.03
N ALA A 303 -0.29 17.37 7.81
CA ALA A 303 0.45 18.54 8.30
C ALA A 303 1.24 19.26 7.20
N ALA A 304 1.02 20.56 7.04
CA ALA A 304 1.81 21.44 6.18
C ALA A 304 2.15 22.77 6.88
N THR A 305 3.16 23.49 6.38
CA THR A 305 3.49 24.87 6.82
C THR A 305 3.10 25.92 5.79
N ARG A 306 2.92 25.54 4.51
CA ARG A 306 2.37 26.43 3.47
C ARG A 306 0.97 25.97 3.12
N HIS A 307 0.05 26.92 3.05
CA HIS A 307 -1.38 26.65 2.92
C HIS A 307 -1.89 27.24 1.62
N HIS A 308 -2.75 26.46 0.96
CA HIS A 308 -3.62 26.96 -0.08
C HIS A 308 -5.01 27.30 0.48
N SER A 309 -5.28 26.98 1.76
CA SER A 309 -6.59 27.14 2.37
C SER A 309 -6.55 27.66 3.81
N ASN A 310 -7.66 28.22 4.28
CA ASN A 310 -7.82 28.69 5.66
C ASN A 310 -7.57 27.53 6.66
N MET A 311 -6.77 27.81 7.69
CA MET A 311 -6.40 26.83 8.70
C MET A 311 -6.97 27.17 10.06
N VAL A 312 -7.26 26.13 10.84
CA VAL A 312 -7.53 26.29 12.27
C VAL A 312 -6.18 26.27 13.01
N GLU A 313 -5.60 27.44 13.25
CA GLU A 313 -4.23 27.60 13.78
C GLU A 313 -4.07 27.08 15.21
N GLY A 314 -3.02 26.32 15.52
CA GLY A 314 -2.71 25.91 16.89
C GLY A 314 -2.03 27.04 17.70
N LEU A 315 -2.03 26.94 19.03
CA LEU A 315 -1.43 27.89 20.00
C LEU A 315 0.11 28.05 19.93
N SER A 316 0.79 27.60 18.88
CA SER A 316 2.25 27.63 18.82
C SER A 316 2.79 28.09 17.46
N ASN A 317 3.43 29.26 17.45
CA ASN A 317 4.12 29.83 16.29
C ASN A 317 5.50 29.19 16.00
N ARG A 318 5.91 28.15 16.74
CA ARG A 318 7.20 27.47 16.60
C ARG A 318 7.10 26.24 15.69
N ARG A 319 6.77 26.42 14.40
CA ARG A 319 6.73 25.32 13.42
C ARG A 319 7.87 25.44 12.40
N GLY A 320 8.58 24.34 12.16
CA GLY A 320 9.53 24.26 11.04
C GLY A 320 8.81 24.30 9.68
N SER A 321 9.55 24.40 8.58
CA SER A 321 8.97 24.30 7.22
C SER A 321 8.62 22.85 6.89
N LEU A 322 7.33 22.52 6.91
CA LEU A 322 6.75 21.23 6.53
C LEU A 322 6.25 21.33 5.08
N SER A 323 7.17 21.08 4.14
CA SER A 323 6.86 21.01 2.71
C SER A 323 6.59 19.58 2.26
N HIS A 324 5.74 19.45 1.24
CA HIS A 324 5.36 18.15 0.67
C HIS A 324 6.15 17.78 -0.59
N ASN A 325 7.17 18.55 -0.98
CA ASN A 325 8.02 18.22 -2.13
C ASN A 325 8.72 16.87 -1.94
N TYR A 326 9.26 16.63 -0.75
CA TYR A 326 9.83 15.33 -0.38
C TYR A 326 8.77 14.23 -0.30
N SER A 327 7.55 14.54 0.17
CA SER A 327 6.43 13.59 0.22
C SER A 327 6.03 13.10 -1.17
N MET A 328 5.99 14.00 -2.16
CA MET A 328 5.74 13.66 -3.56
C MET A 328 6.86 12.82 -4.15
N GLY A 329 8.11 13.26 -3.99
CA GLY A 329 9.26 12.53 -4.50
C GLY A 329 9.32 11.11 -3.93
N LEU A 330 8.97 10.94 -2.64
CA LEU A 330 8.88 9.65 -1.99
C LEU A 330 7.86 8.74 -2.69
N ILE A 331 6.60 9.17 -2.88
CA ILE A 331 5.59 8.34 -3.56
C ILE A 331 6.00 8.02 -5.01
N ILE A 332 6.53 9.00 -5.75
CA ILE A 332 6.94 8.79 -7.14
C ILE A 332 8.06 7.74 -7.22
N ILE A 333 9.09 7.87 -6.38
CA ILE A 333 10.22 6.93 -6.36
C ILE A 333 9.74 5.53 -5.97
N THR A 334 8.94 5.39 -4.91
CA THR A 334 8.45 4.08 -4.46
C THR A 334 7.54 3.45 -5.51
N THR A 335 6.63 4.22 -6.12
CA THR A 335 5.74 3.70 -7.16
C THR A 335 6.52 3.26 -8.40
N VAL A 336 7.57 3.99 -8.82
CA VAL A 336 8.43 3.56 -9.95
C VAL A 336 9.13 2.23 -9.65
N LEU A 337 9.68 2.06 -8.45
CA LEU A 337 10.34 0.81 -8.06
C LEU A 337 9.36 -0.37 -8.08
N ILE A 338 8.16 -0.18 -7.52
CA ILE A 338 7.10 -1.20 -7.50
C ILE A 338 6.57 -1.50 -8.91
N PHE A 339 6.48 -0.48 -9.77
CA PHE A 339 6.06 -0.62 -11.16
C PHE A 339 7.03 -1.50 -11.95
N ILE A 340 8.35 -1.28 -11.81
CA ILE A 340 9.39 -2.09 -12.48
C ILE A 340 9.29 -3.56 -12.03
N GLU A 341 9.12 -3.80 -10.73
CA GLU A 341 8.90 -5.13 -10.20
C GLU A 341 7.63 -5.79 -10.78
N SER A 342 6.50 -5.08 -10.73
CA SER A 342 5.21 -5.59 -11.21
C SER A 342 5.27 -5.93 -12.70
N MET A 343 5.99 -5.11 -13.47
CA MET A 343 6.27 -5.35 -14.88
C MET A 343 7.15 -6.60 -15.07
N GLY A 344 8.22 -6.75 -14.32
CA GLY A 344 9.09 -7.93 -14.35
C GLY A 344 8.33 -9.23 -14.10
N ARG A 345 7.50 -9.26 -13.05
CA ARG A 345 6.62 -10.39 -12.75
C ARG A 345 5.63 -10.66 -13.88
N CYS A 346 4.98 -9.61 -14.40
CA CYS A 346 4.01 -9.75 -15.49
C CYS A 346 4.64 -10.33 -16.76
N ILE A 347 5.86 -9.90 -17.12
CA ILE A 347 6.60 -10.46 -18.26
C ILE A 347 6.76 -11.99 -18.11
N VAL A 348 7.16 -12.48 -16.94
CA VAL A 348 7.31 -13.92 -16.68
C VAL A 348 5.97 -14.66 -16.83
N LEU A 349 4.89 -14.07 -16.31
CA LEU A 349 3.55 -14.65 -16.43
C LEU A 349 3.09 -14.75 -17.89
N PHE A 350 3.36 -13.73 -18.71
CA PHE A 350 2.99 -13.69 -20.13
C PHE A 350 3.86 -14.57 -21.02
N GLN A 351 5.14 -14.70 -20.72
CA GLN A 351 6.01 -15.68 -21.36
C GLN A 351 5.45 -17.08 -21.19
N ASN A 352 4.79 -17.33 -20.05
CA ASN A 352 4.00 -18.52 -19.83
C ASN A 352 4.81 -19.80 -20.04
N ASN A 353 6.11 -19.75 -19.77
CA ASN A 353 7.01 -20.85 -20.03
C ASN A 353 6.98 -21.85 -18.89
N ILE A 354 7.28 -23.11 -19.22
CA ILE A 354 7.74 -24.08 -18.24
C ILE A 354 9.19 -23.77 -17.87
N GLN A 355 9.62 -24.25 -16.72
CA GLN A 355 10.89 -23.89 -16.10
C GLN A 355 12.12 -24.19 -16.98
N ARG A 356 12.09 -25.24 -17.79
CA ARG A 356 13.20 -25.51 -18.74
C ARG A 356 13.38 -24.43 -19.83
N ASN A 357 12.36 -23.62 -20.07
CA ASN A 357 12.32 -22.56 -21.09
C ASN A 357 12.30 -21.16 -20.44
N THR A 358 12.68 -21.06 -19.16
CA THR A 358 12.72 -19.78 -18.43
C THR A 358 13.70 -18.82 -19.10
N THR A 359 13.26 -17.59 -19.28
CA THR A 359 14.10 -16.52 -19.85
C THR A 359 14.83 -15.75 -18.75
N GLY A 360 15.71 -14.82 -19.13
CA GLY A 360 16.38 -13.93 -18.18
C GLY A 360 15.42 -13.13 -17.26
N ALA A 361 14.17 -12.90 -17.66
CA ALA A 361 13.17 -12.22 -16.83
C ALA A 361 12.74 -13.06 -15.60
N GLY A 362 12.85 -14.39 -15.66
CA GLY A 362 12.56 -15.29 -14.53
C GLY A 362 13.76 -15.52 -13.61
N ASN A 363 14.89 -14.86 -13.86
CA ASN A 363 16.15 -15.10 -13.14
C ASN A 363 16.02 -14.77 -11.63
N ARG A 364 16.54 -15.66 -10.79
CA ARG A 364 16.72 -15.49 -9.33
C ARG A 364 17.29 -14.13 -8.95
N VAL A 365 18.36 -13.70 -9.62
CA VAL A 365 19.04 -12.42 -9.32
C VAL A 365 18.10 -11.25 -9.51
N PHE A 366 17.30 -11.28 -10.58
CA PHE A 366 16.34 -10.21 -10.85
C PHE A 366 15.25 -10.15 -9.78
N MET A 367 14.78 -11.29 -9.29
CA MET A 367 13.85 -11.33 -8.16
C MET A 367 14.46 -10.77 -6.87
N TYR A 368 15.72 -11.09 -6.53
CA TYR A 368 16.37 -10.48 -5.36
C TYR A 368 16.55 -8.96 -5.50
N ILE A 369 16.72 -8.45 -6.72
CA ILE A 369 16.75 -7.00 -6.96
C ILE A 369 15.36 -6.40 -6.70
N CYS A 370 14.32 -6.97 -7.30
CA CYS A 370 12.95 -6.46 -7.16
C CYS A 370 12.38 -6.70 -5.75
N TRP A 371 12.18 -7.95 -5.35
CA TRP A 371 11.57 -8.33 -4.07
C TRP A 371 12.46 -8.13 -2.86
N GLY A 372 13.77 -8.02 -3.07
CA GLY A 372 14.74 -7.78 -2.02
C GLY A 372 15.16 -6.32 -1.96
N ALA A 373 16.00 -5.90 -2.92
CA ALA A 373 16.67 -4.59 -2.85
C ALA A 373 15.71 -3.40 -3.00
N PHE A 374 14.82 -3.40 -3.99
CA PHE A 374 13.89 -2.28 -4.21
C PHE A 374 12.94 -2.11 -3.03
N GLU A 375 12.33 -3.19 -2.56
CA GLU A 375 11.44 -3.13 -1.40
C GLU A 375 12.15 -2.76 -0.11
N LEU A 376 13.42 -3.18 0.07
CA LEU A 376 14.23 -2.71 1.20
C LEU A 376 14.51 -1.20 1.10
N ILE A 377 14.84 -0.69 -0.09
CA ILE A 377 15.02 0.75 -0.33
C ILE A 377 13.74 1.50 0.00
N ILE A 378 12.57 1.00 -0.40
CA ILE A 378 11.26 1.59 -0.07
C ILE A 378 11.09 1.69 1.46
N ASN A 379 11.36 0.61 2.20
CA ASN A 379 11.28 0.64 3.67
C ASN A 379 12.26 1.66 4.29
N ILE A 380 13.50 1.73 3.78
CA ILE A 380 14.48 2.72 4.25
C ILE A 380 13.97 4.14 4.00
N LEU A 381 13.41 4.42 2.81
CA LEU A 381 12.80 5.71 2.50
C LEU A 381 11.63 6.03 3.43
N TYR A 382 10.81 5.03 3.79
CA TYR A 382 9.70 5.22 4.71
C TYR A 382 10.15 5.50 6.15
N ILE A 383 11.22 4.85 6.62
CA ILE A 383 11.84 5.09 7.93
C ILE A 383 12.48 6.48 7.96
N VAL A 384 13.40 6.76 7.04
CA VAL A 384 14.17 8.02 7.01
C VAL A 384 13.24 9.20 6.74
N GLY A 385 12.33 9.04 5.78
CA GLY A 385 11.35 10.03 5.41
C GLY A 385 10.25 10.24 6.45
N ARG A 386 10.14 9.39 7.48
CA ARG A 386 9.07 9.47 8.50
C ARG A 386 7.69 9.62 7.86
N VAL A 387 7.36 8.66 6.99
CA VAL A 387 6.08 8.60 6.29
C VAL A 387 4.90 8.56 7.26
N ASP A 388 5.12 7.95 8.44
CA ASP A 388 4.19 7.95 9.56
C ASP A 388 3.76 9.36 9.97
N LEU A 389 4.70 10.32 10.04
CA LEU A 389 4.42 11.72 10.36
C LEU A 389 3.92 12.50 9.15
N ARG A 390 4.59 12.37 8.00
CA ARG A 390 4.32 13.15 6.77
C ARG A 390 2.90 12.99 6.27
N PHE A 391 2.39 11.77 6.38
CA PHE A 391 1.07 11.43 5.89
C PHE A 391 0.08 11.19 7.02
N TYR A 392 0.40 11.54 8.28
CA TYR A 392 -0.56 11.39 9.35
C TYR A 392 -1.79 12.29 9.13
N ARG A 393 -2.97 11.69 9.25
CA ARG A 393 -4.26 12.37 9.21
C ARG A 393 -4.93 12.22 10.57
N PRO A 394 -5.35 13.30 11.24
CA PRO A 394 -6.04 13.22 12.52
C PRO A 394 -7.36 12.43 12.49
N ASP A 395 -7.69 11.83 13.63
CA ASP A 395 -8.97 11.15 13.82
C ASP A 395 -10.16 12.11 13.79
N ARG A 396 -11.36 11.56 13.56
CA ARG A 396 -12.59 12.36 13.55
C ARG A 396 -13.02 12.59 14.99
N LEU A 397 -13.37 13.83 15.31
CA LEU A 397 -13.96 14.13 16.62
C LEU A 397 -15.21 13.29 16.88
N PRO A 398 -15.43 12.83 18.13
CA PRO A 398 -16.62 12.07 18.49
C PRO A 398 -17.91 12.81 18.11
N GLN A 399 -18.94 12.08 17.66
CA GLN A 399 -20.21 12.67 17.22
C GLN A 399 -20.85 13.55 18.30
N LYS A 400 -20.74 13.14 19.57
CA LYS A 400 -21.22 13.91 20.72
C LYS A 400 -20.60 15.30 20.79
N VAL A 401 -19.30 15.42 20.50
CA VAL A 401 -18.55 16.69 20.53
C VAL A 401 -18.94 17.60 19.36
N ARG A 402 -19.17 17.01 18.19
CA ARG A 402 -19.59 17.73 16.98
C ARG A 402 -21.02 18.26 17.09
N ALA A 403 -21.88 17.55 17.81
CA ALA A 403 -23.28 17.91 18.01
C ALA A 403 -23.50 18.97 19.12
N ILE A 404 -22.48 19.32 19.91
CA ILE A 404 -22.58 20.39 20.90
C ILE A 404 -22.69 21.72 20.16
N ILE A 405 -23.91 22.26 20.07
CA ILE A 405 -24.15 23.65 19.65
C ILE A 405 -23.76 24.52 20.84
N THR A 406 -22.53 25.03 20.86
CA THR A 406 -22.09 25.96 21.90
C THR A 406 -22.82 27.30 21.71
N ALA A 407 -23.49 27.76 22.77
CA ALA A 407 -24.34 28.97 22.77
C ALA A 407 -23.55 30.30 22.64
N GLU A 408 -22.22 30.26 22.58
CA GLU A 408 -21.39 31.43 22.32
C GLU A 408 -21.13 31.57 20.81
N GLN A 409 -22.15 32.01 20.08
CA GLN A 409 -21.94 32.67 18.79
C GLN A 409 -21.36 34.06 19.07
N SER A 410 -20.05 34.15 19.33
CA SER A 410 -19.39 35.44 19.16
C SER A 410 -19.39 35.73 17.67
N PHE A 411 -20.18 36.72 17.26
CA PHE A 411 -20.34 37.23 15.89
C PHE A 411 -19.06 37.87 15.32
N TYR A 412 -17.94 37.72 16.00
CA TYR A 412 -16.65 38.27 15.66
C TYR A 412 -15.67 37.13 15.36
N PRO A 413 -14.87 37.23 14.27
CA PRO A 413 -13.69 36.38 14.13
C PRO A 413 -12.83 36.57 15.38
N SER A 414 -12.31 35.48 15.94
CA SER A 414 -11.43 35.54 17.11
C SER A 414 -10.29 36.51 16.82
N GLU A 415 -10.25 37.64 17.54
CA GLU A 415 -9.14 38.58 17.48
C GLU A 415 -7.85 37.84 17.87
N ASN A 416 -6.77 38.13 17.15
CA ASN A 416 -5.44 37.63 17.46
C ASN A 416 -5.06 38.04 18.89
N GLU A 417 -5.05 37.10 19.84
CA GLU A 417 -4.64 37.35 21.23
C GLU A 417 -3.15 37.75 21.37
N GLU A 418 -2.39 37.87 20.28
CA GLU A 418 -0.98 38.29 20.30
C GLU A 418 -0.78 39.82 20.22
N GLU A 419 -1.79 40.62 19.82
CA GLU A 419 -1.64 42.09 19.72
C GLU A 419 -1.89 42.86 21.02
N LEU A 420 -2.35 42.21 22.10
CA LEU A 420 -2.66 42.89 23.37
C LEU A 420 -1.46 43.10 24.30
N SER A 421 -0.23 42.74 23.89
CA SER A 421 0.96 42.84 24.75
C SER A 421 1.88 44.04 24.48
N SER A 422 1.49 44.99 23.62
CA SER A 422 2.25 46.23 23.45
C SER A 422 1.39 47.49 23.39
N GLY A 423 1.30 48.19 24.53
CA GLY A 423 1.16 49.64 24.54
C GLY A 423 -0.24 50.20 24.76
N GLY A 424 -0.54 50.55 26.01
CA GLY A 424 -0.96 51.92 26.34
C GLY A 424 -2.41 52.36 26.09
N LEU A 425 -3.10 52.54 27.22
CA LEU A 425 -4.07 53.60 27.51
C LEU A 425 -5.52 53.47 26.98
N PHE A 426 -6.43 53.40 27.96
CA PHE A 426 -7.86 53.62 27.83
C PHE A 426 -8.20 54.89 27.03
N THR A 427 -8.96 54.75 25.95
CA THR A 427 -9.94 55.77 25.54
C THR A 427 -11.18 55.11 24.96
N SER A 428 -12.31 55.36 25.61
CA SER A 428 -13.66 55.08 25.11
C SER A 428 -13.96 55.96 23.89
N ALA A 429 -14.23 55.38 22.72
CA ALA A 429 -14.87 56.11 21.64
C ALA A 429 -15.61 55.20 20.64
N SER A 430 -16.92 55.38 20.62
CA SER A 430 -17.80 55.40 19.45
C SER A 430 -17.97 54.11 18.63
N ALA A 431 -19.14 53.50 18.84
CA ALA A 431 -19.79 52.61 17.90
C ALA A 431 -19.89 53.26 16.51
N LYS A 432 -19.13 52.75 15.54
CA LYS A 432 -19.41 52.95 14.11
C LYS A 432 -20.06 51.68 13.56
N SER A 433 -21.29 51.89 13.09
CA SER A 433 -22.08 50.97 12.28
C SER A 433 -21.29 50.46 11.07
N TYR A 434 -21.09 49.14 10.99
CA TYR A 434 -20.67 48.44 9.78
C TYR A 434 -21.88 47.68 9.22
N ALA A 435 -22.76 48.39 8.53
CA ALA A 435 -23.98 47.84 7.94
C ALA A 435 -23.76 47.14 6.58
N ASN A 436 -22.52 46.86 6.16
CA ASN A 436 -22.22 46.20 4.89
C ASN A 436 -20.99 45.29 5.04
N ALA A 437 -21.18 44.11 5.64
CA ALA A 437 -20.22 43.00 5.52
C ALA A 437 -20.85 41.94 4.59
N PRO A 438 -20.11 41.38 3.62
CA PRO A 438 -20.64 40.33 2.76
C PRO A 438 -20.99 39.09 3.60
N GLU A 439 -22.20 38.56 3.41
CA GLU A 439 -22.62 37.30 4.01
C GLU A 439 -21.68 36.17 3.57
N SER A 440 -21.12 35.45 4.54
CA SER A 440 -20.33 34.24 4.28
C SER A 440 -21.21 33.16 3.65
N PRO A 441 -20.75 32.46 2.60
CA PRO A 441 -21.55 31.46 1.92
C PRO A 441 -21.90 30.28 2.87
N PRO A 442 -23.06 29.62 2.66
CA PRO A 442 -23.49 28.50 3.48
C PRO A 442 -22.52 27.31 3.33
N TYR A 443 -22.19 26.70 4.47
CA TYR A 443 -21.23 25.61 4.57
C TYR A 443 -21.82 24.30 4.04
N PRO A 444 -21.00 23.41 3.42
CA PRO A 444 -21.44 22.08 3.08
C PRO A 444 -21.70 21.29 4.36
N THR A 445 -22.92 20.81 4.53
CA THR A 445 -23.20 19.74 5.48
C THR A 445 -22.43 18.49 5.09
N ASP A 446 -21.98 17.68 6.05
CA ASP A 446 -21.48 16.34 5.76
C ASP A 446 -22.67 15.51 5.22
N ASP A 447 -22.89 15.53 3.92
CA ASP A 447 -24.05 14.91 3.25
C ASP A 447 -24.13 13.38 3.46
N PHE A 448 -23.06 12.76 3.99
CA PHE A 448 -23.07 11.36 4.40
C PHE A 448 -24.11 11.03 5.50
N PHE A 449 -24.67 12.03 6.20
CA PHE A 449 -25.67 11.82 7.26
C PHE A 449 -26.98 12.62 7.11
N SER A 450 -27.12 13.47 6.08
CA SER A 450 -28.47 13.91 5.66
C SER A 450 -29.14 12.74 4.93
N GLU A 451 -28.45 12.12 3.96
CA GLU A 451 -28.98 10.96 3.23
C GLU A 451 -29.41 9.80 4.13
N LYS A 452 -28.71 9.57 5.26
CA LYS A 452 -29.08 8.49 6.19
C LYS A 452 -30.28 8.84 7.09
N ARG A 453 -30.60 10.12 7.24
CA ARG A 453 -31.83 10.59 7.91
C ARG A 453 -33.01 10.58 6.95
N ASP A 454 -32.75 10.94 5.69
CA ASP A 454 -33.77 11.03 4.65
C ASP A 454 -34.15 9.63 4.10
N PHE A 455 -33.30 8.61 4.24
CA PHE A 455 -33.67 7.22 3.88
C PHE A 455 -34.64 6.54 4.86
N PHE A 456 -34.83 7.10 6.06
CA PHE A 456 -35.74 6.57 7.09
C PHE A 456 -36.99 7.42 7.30
N ASN A 457 -37.14 8.54 6.59
CA ASN A 457 -38.26 9.46 6.77
C ASN A 457 -38.72 10.00 5.40
N ASP A 458 -40.00 9.79 5.10
CA ASP A 458 -40.79 10.24 3.94
C ASP A 458 -40.51 9.51 2.60
N GLY A 459 -41.46 8.90 1.89
CA GLY A 459 -42.91 9.09 1.92
C GLY A 459 -43.34 10.27 1.04
N HIS A 460 -43.40 10.04 -0.28
CA HIS A 460 -44.03 10.91 -1.29
C HIS A 460 -43.55 12.37 -1.39
N GLU A 461 -42.76 12.69 -2.41
CA GLU A 461 -43.20 13.46 -3.60
C GLU A 461 -42.07 13.54 -4.63
N LYS A 462 -42.47 13.57 -5.91
CA LYS A 462 -41.59 13.70 -7.07
C LYS A 462 -41.20 15.17 -7.23
N ASP A 463 -39.99 15.43 -7.72
CA ASP A 463 -39.82 16.14 -9.00
C ASP A 463 -38.38 16.01 -9.52
N ASP A 464 -38.30 15.90 -10.84
CA ASP A 464 -37.11 15.77 -11.66
C ASP A 464 -36.18 16.99 -11.51
N ASP A 465 -34.86 16.76 -11.56
CA ASP A 465 -33.95 17.44 -12.50
C ASP A 465 -32.53 16.87 -12.38
N ASN A 466 -32.25 15.89 -13.25
CA ASN A 466 -30.91 15.60 -13.74
C ASN A 466 -30.44 16.82 -14.56
N ILE A 467 -29.29 17.40 -14.23
CA ILE A 467 -28.34 17.90 -15.24
C ILE A 467 -26.92 17.78 -14.68
N SER A 468 -26.18 16.91 -15.37
CA SER A 468 -24.74 16.79 -15.36
C SER A 468 -24.07 18.09 -15.79
N ASP A 469 -22.98 18.50 -15.13
CA ASP A 469 -21.96 19.31 -15.78
C ASP A 469 -20.57 18.86 -15.35
N PHE A 470 -20.03 17.96 -16.17
CA PHE A 470 -18.61 17.67 -16.30
C PHE A 470 -18.08 18.48 -17.48
N HIS A 471 -17.05 19.30 -17.27
CA HIS A 471 -16.14 19.71 -18.32
C HIS A 471 -14.69 19.51 -17.82
N PHE A 472 -13.88 18.96 -18.74
CA PHE A 472 -12.64 18.21 -18.60
C PHE A 472 -11.52 18.80 -17.73
#